data_AF-A0A836BP07-F1
#
_entry.id   AF-A0A836BP07-F1
#
_cell.length_a   1.000
_cell.length_b   1.000
_cell.length_c   1.000
_cell.angle_alpha   90.00
_cell.angle_beta   90.00
_cell.angle_gamma   90.00
#
_symmetry.space_group_name_H-M   'P 1'
#
loop_
_entity.id
_entity.type
_entity.pdbx_description
1 polymer ?
#
loop_
_entity_poly.entity_id
_entity_poly.type
_entity_poly.pdbx_seq_one_letter_code
_entity_poly.pdbx_strand_id
1 'polypeptide(L)'
;MPNAPAYPLVPGAPTAPGTPASPLQPAAPSAPPKPSAPGTPGAPTVPGTPAVPLQPAAPSKPAAPTAPRSPKPPRAPPSPPLTKFHGCRDATSGQPFLLSPLVKVADNTSVGSSTYCTTVSLRPVWQWSGAGCREFDGPGRGSTCCNMDFTKLEIVIVGQCRGSVSGLTINGRKRATSTAGYPSVGAASFKFTELEYSPAEVDGATFCFSAFGSCRRLEDLGYKGHMQFAIFDESHDCCPTFWLA
;
A
#
# COMPACT_ATOMS: atom_id res chain seq x y z
N MET A 1 38.63 -5.07 -96.49
CA MET A 1 37.62 -4.78 -95.45
C MET A 1 38.08 -5.46 -94.16
N PRO A 2 38.30 -4.75 -93.04
CA PRO A 2 38.41 -5.40 -91.74
C PRO A 2 37.02 -5.62 -91.14
N ASN A 3 36.75 -6.83 -90.65
CA ASN A 3 35.48 -7.22 -90.04
C ASN A 3 35.18 -6.41 -88.76
N ALA A 4 33.93 -6.02 -88.59
CA ALA A 4 33.45 -5.40 -87.36
C ALA A 4 33.50 -6.39 -86.17
N PRO A 5 33.82 -5.92 -84.95
CA PRO A 5 33.86 -6.78 -83.77
C PRO A 5 32.44 -7.28 -83.41
N ALA A 6 32.33 -8.57 -83.08
CA ALA A 6 31.10 -9.16 -82.57
C ALA A 6 30.82 -8.65 -81.15
N TYR A 7 29.60 -8.18 -80.89
CA TYR A 7 29.16 -7.79 -79.56
C TYR A 7 28.85 -9.04 -78.69
N PRO A 8 29.10 -8.97 -77.37
CA PRO A 8 29.04 -10.11 -76.46
C PRO A 8 27.61 -10.65 -76.28
N LEU A 9 27.49 -11.97 -76.11
CA LEU A 9 26.23 -12.63 -75.80
C LEU A 9 25.70 -12.18 -74.43
N VAL A 10 24.40 -11.87 -74.36
CA VAL A 10 23.70 -11.57 -73.11
C VAL A 10 23.64 -12.84 -72.25
N PRO A 11 24.03 -12.79 -70.96
CA PRO A 11 23.89 -13.94 -70.07
C PRO A 11 22.43 -14.42 -69.98
N GLY A 12 22.23 -15.73 -70.05
CA GLY A 12 20.92 -16.34 -69.88
C GLY A 12 20.33 -16.04 -68.50
N ALA A 13 19.01 -15.85 -68.44
CA ALA A 13 18.31 -15.62 -67.18
C ALA A 13 18.48 -16.82 -66.23
N PRO A 14 18.64 -16.60 -64.92
CA PRO A 14 18.73 -17.68 -63.95
C PRO A 14 17.42 -18.49 -63.90
N THR A 15 17.55 -19.81 -63.79
CA THR A 15 16.40 -20.71 -63.61
C THR A 15 15.74 -20.51 -62.25
N ALA A 16 14.41 -20.55 -62.22
CA ALA A 16 13.66 -20.44 -60.97
C ALA A 16 14.02 -21.56 -59.99
N PRO A 17 14.07 -21.29 -58.67
CA PRO A 17 14.29 -22.32 -57.66
C PRO A 17 13.20 -23.39 -57.69
N GLY A 18 13.57 -24.64 -57.48
CA GLY A 18 12.63 -25.76 -57.34
C GLY A 18 11.75 -25.59 -56.10
N THR A 19 10.53 -26.12 -56.16
CA THR A 19 9.62 -26.14 -55.01
C THR A 19 10.12 -27.09 -53.92
N PRO A 20 10.04 -26.71 -52.63
CA PRO A 20 10.39 -27.60 -51.52
C PRO A 20 9.53 -28.88 -51.52
N ALA A 21 10.13 -30.01 -51.13
CA ALA A 21 9.39 -31.25 -50.94
C ALA A 21 8.44 -31.14 -49.74
N SER A 22 7.27 -31.79 -49.82
CA SER A 22 6.35 -31.86 -48.69
C SER A 22 6.94 -32.67 -47.52
N PRO A 23 6.62 -32.31 -46.26
CA PRO A 23 7.04 -33.07 -45.10
C PRO A 23 6.47 -34.49 -45.11
N LEU A 24 7.24 -35.47 -44.62
CA LEU A 24 6.71 -36.82 -44.37
C LEU A 24 5.73 -36.81 -43.20
N GLN A 25 4.70 -37.66 -43.27
CA GLN A 25 3.80 -37.86 -42.15
C GLN A 25 4.51 -38.57 -40.98
N PRO A 26 4.19 -38.20 -39.72
CA PRO A 26 4.70 -38.90 -38.54
C PRO A 26 4.26 -40.37 -38.51
N ALA A 27 5.13 -41.24 -38.00
CA ALA A 27 4.79 -42.63 -37.76
C ALA A 27 3.71 -42.75 -36.66
N ALA A 28 2.79 -43.70 -36.82
CA ALA A 28 1.78 -43.99 -35.81
C ALA A 28 2.43 -44.57 -34.52
N PRO A 29 1.92 -44.22 -33.33
CA PRO A 29 2.42 -44.76 -32.08
C PRO A 29 2.18 -46.28 -31.97
N SER A 30 3.10 -46.97 -31.30
CA SER A 30 2.97 -48.41 -31.03
C SER A 30 1.87 -48.70 -30.01
N ALA A 31 1.18 -49.83 -30.18
CA ALA A 31 0.16 -50.26 -29.23
C ALA A 31 0.78 -50.61 -27.86
N PRO A 32 0.09 -50.32 -26.74
CA PRO A 32 0.57 -50.67 -25.41
C PRO A 32 0.61 -52.20 -25.20
N PRO A 33 1.54 -52.69 -24.37
CA PRO A 33 1.61 -54.11 -24.03
C PRO A 33 0.36 -54.54 -23.24
N LYS A 34 -0.03 -55.81 -23.40
CA LYS A 34 -1.14 -56.38 -22.64
C LYS A 34 -0.76 -56.51 -21.15
N PRO A 35 -1.70 -56.29 -20.22
CA PRO A 35 -1.44 -56.51 -18.80
C PRO A 35 -1.10 -57.97 -18.50
N SER A 36 -0.20 -58.20 -17.57
CA SER A 36 0.08 -59.53 -17.03
C SER A 36 -1.13 -60.10 -16.30
N ALA A 37 -1.32 -61.42 -16.35
CA ALA A 37 -2.37 -62.09 -15.59
C ALA A 37 -2.14 -61.92 -14.07
N PRO A 38 -3.19 -61.76 -13.25
CA PRO A 38 -3.07 -61.74 -11.80
C PRO A 38 -2.47 -63.03 -11.27
N GLY A 39 -1.58 -62.93 -10.28
CA GLY A 39 -1.07 -64.10 -9.56
C GLY A 39 -2.18 -64.79 -8.76
N THR A 40 -2.03 -66.10 -8.54
CA THR A 40 -2.94 -66.87 -7.68
C THR A 40 -2.78 -66.44 -6.21
N PRO A 41 -3.87 -66.20 -5.46
CA PRO A 41 -3.78 -65.93 -4.03
C PRO A 41 -3.11 -67.08 -3.28
N GLY A 42 -2.24 -66.76 -2.32
CA GLY A 42 -1.64 -67.74 -1.43
C GLY A 42 -2.68 -68.39 -0.51
N ALA A 43 -2.39 -69.60 -0.04
CA ALA A 43 -3.27 -70.28 0.92
C ALA A 43 -3.35 -69.51 2.24
N PRO A 44 -4.53 -69.44 2.89
CA PRO A 44 -4.68 -68.77 4.17
C PRO A 44 -3.89 -69.49 5.26
N THR A 45 -3.19 -68.72 6.10
CA THR A 45 -2.47 -69.22 7.26
C THR A 45 -3.44 -69.59 8.39
N VAL A 46 -3.07 -70.58 9.20
CA VAL A 46 -3.85 -70.98 10.38
C VAL A 46 -3.82 -69.83 11.39
N PRO A 47 -4.98 -69.39 11.93
CA PRO A 47 -5.01 -68.34 12.95
C PRO A 47 -4.24 -68.75 14.20
N GLY A 48 -3.38 -67.87 14.70
CA GLY A 48 -2.71 -68.06 15.99
C GLY A 48 -3.72 -68.04 17.15
N THR A 49 -3.34 -68.66 18.27
CA THR A 49 -4.14 -68.62 19.50
C THR A 49 -4.32 -67.18 19.99
N PRO A 50 -5.54 -66.77 20.41
CA PRO A 50 -5.77 -65.42 20.92
C PRO A 50 -4.92 -65.15 22.16
N ALA A 51 -4.28 -63.98 22.21
CA ALA A 51 -3.58 -63.54 23.40
C ALA A 51 -4.56 -63.28 24.57
N VAL A 52 -4.12 -63.54 25.80
CA VAL A 52 -4.89 -63.21 27.01
C VAL A 52 -5.08 -61.68 27.06
N PRO A 53 -6.30 -61.17 27.27
CA PRO A 53 -6.54 -59.74 27.33
C PRO A 53 -5.73 -59.10 28.46
N LEU A 54 -4.93 -58.09 28.11
CA LEU A 54 -4.28 -57.26 29.11
C LEU A 54 -5.34 -56.51 29.92
N GLN A 55 -5.14 -56.42 31.23
CA GLN A 55 -6.03 -55.66 32.10
C GLN A 55 -6.03 -54.18 31.65
N PRO A 56 -7.20 -53.53 31.48
CA PRO A 56 -7.25 -52.16 31.03
C PRO A 56 -6.48 -51.23 31.98
N ALA A 57 -5.66 -50.35 31.41
CA ALA A 57 -5.03 -49.29 32.19
C ALA A 57 -6.12 -48.41 32.84
N ALA A 58 -5.89 -48.00 34.08
CA ALA A 58 -6.78 -47.07 34.76
C ALA A 58 -6.89 -45.77 33.94
N PRO A 59 -8.09 -45.19 33.79
CA PRO A 59 -8.27 -43.97 33.02
C PRO A 59 -7.45 -42.83 33.62
N SER A 60 -6.74 -42.11 32.75
CA SER A 60 -6.02 -40.89 33.14
C SER A 60 -6.99 -39.86 33.71
N LYS A 61 -6.56 -39.10 34.72
CA LYS A 61 -7.32 -37.95 35.20
C LYS A 61 -7.58 -36.98 34.04
N PRO A 62 -8.80 -36.42 33.90
CA PRO A 62 -9.08 -35.41 32.89
C PRO A 62 -8.12 -34.23 33.03
N ALA A 63 -7.65 -33.71 31.89
CA ALA A 63 -6.89 -32.47 31.87
C ALA A 63 -7.75 -31.33 32.46
N ALA A 64 -7.12 -30.46 33.25
CA ALA A 64 -7.79 -29.26 33.74
C ALA A 64 -8.27 -28.41 32.54
N PRO A 65 -9.46 -27.79 32.62
CA PRO A 65 -9.93 -26.89 31.58
C PRO A 65 -8.90 -25.79 31.33
N THR A 66 -8.59 -25.53 30.07
CA THR A 66 -7.79 -24.36 29.69
C THR A 66 -8.56 -23.09 30.07
N ALA A 67 -7.87 -22.12 30.66
CA ALA A 67 -8.46 -20.83 30.96
C ALA A 67 -9.10 -20.22 29.69
N PRO A 68 -10.26 -19.55 29.80
CA PRO A 68 -10.87 -18.87 28.68
C PRO A 68 -9.89 -17.90 28.04
N ARG A 69 -9.86 -17.84 26.71
CA ARG A 69 -9.14 -16.79 26.00
C ARG A 69 -9.73 -15.44 26.40
N SER A 70 -8.88 -14.48 26.75
CA SER A 70 -9.31 -13.10 26.97
C SER A 70 -10.09 -12.60 25.75
N PRO A 71 -11.21 -11.88 25.94
CA PRO A 71 -11.94 -11.26 24.84
C PRO A 71 -10.98 -10.41 24.00
N LYS A 72 -11.14 -10.45 22.68
CA LYS A 72 -10.50 -9.44 21.83
C LYS A 72 -11.01 -8.06 22.26
N PRO A 73 -10.13 -7.04 22.32
CA PRO A 73 -10.59 -5.68 22.56
C PRO A 73 -11.63 -5.30 21.48
N PRO A 74 -12.62 -4.48 21.82
CA PRO A 74 -13.58 -3.95 20.85
C PRO A 74 -12.84 -3.35 19.66
N ARG A 75 -13.36 -3.57 18.45
CA ARG A 75 -12.86 -2.88 17.27
C ARG A 75 -13.06 -1.37 17.49
N ALA A 76 -12.05 -0.56 17.21
CA ALA A 76 -12.19 0.88 17.24
C ALA A 76 -13.39 1.30 16.36
N PRO A 77 -14.21 2.27 16.80
CA PRO A 77 -15.30 2.79 15.99
C PRO A 77 -14.76 3.26 14.63
N PRO A 78 -15.56 3.17 13.55
CA PRO A 78 -15.13 3.65 12.25
C PRO A 78 -14.77 5.14 12.34
N SER A 79 -13.68 5.53 11.68
CA SER A 79 -13.35 6.94 11.50
C SER A 79 -14.53 7.65 10.84
N PRO A 80 -14.79 8.92 11.20
CA PRO A 80 -15.86 9.68 10.57
C PRO A 80 -15.56 9.85 9.06
N PRO A 81 -16.57 10.22 8.25
CA PRO A 81 -16.33 10.56 6.86
C PRO A 81 -15.24 11.63 6.76
N LEU A 82 -14.32 11.43 5.82
CA LEU A 82 -13.24 12.39 5.54
C LEU A 82 -13.86 13.73 5.14
N THR A 83 -13.51 14.78 5.88
CA THR A 83 -14.03 16.11 5.57
C THR A 83 -13.16 16.74 4.49
N LYS A 84 -13.73 16.99 3.31
CA LYS A 84 -13.05 17.74 2.25
C LYS A 84 -13.28 19.23 2.46
N PHE A 85 -12.21 19.95 2.70
CA PHE A 85 -12.25 21.37 3.06
C PHE A 85 -12.01 22.32 1.90
N HIS A 86 -11.58 21.79 0.75
CA HIS A 86 -11.30 22.52 -0.47
C HIS A 86 -11.81 21.70 -1.66
N GLY A 87 -12.18 22.38 -2.75
CA GLY A 87 -12.51 21.70 -4.00
C GLY A 87 -11.23 21.26 -4.69
N CYS A 88 -10.97 19.96 -4.70
CA CYS A 88 -9.81 19.39 -5.37
C CYS A 88 -10.27 18.77 -6.67
N ARG A 89 -9.70 19.25 -7.76
CA ARG A 89 -10.19 19.00 -9.12
C ARG A 89 -9.76 17.65 -9.66
N ASP A 90 -8.59 17.17 -9.25
CA ASP A 90 -7.93 16.04 -9.90
C ASP A 90 -8.02 14.78 -9.03
N ALA A 91 -7.09 14.51 -8.10
CA ALA A 91 -7.16 13.32 -7.24
C ALA A 91 -7.33 13.66 -5.74
N THR A 92 -8.14 12.84 -5.05
CA THR A 92 -8.38 12.92 -3.60
C THR A 92 -7.93 11.68 -2.83
N SER A 93 -7.20 10.80 -3.52
CA SER A 93 -6.59 9.57 -3.04
C SER A 93 -5.34 9.30 -3.86
N GLY A 94 -4.41 8.50 -3.33
CA GLY A 94 -3.21 8.09 -4.04
C GLY A 94 -2.11 9.15 -4.02
N GLN A 95 -1.05 8.87 -3.26
CA GLN A 95 0.10 9.76 -3.10
C GLN A 95 1.38 8.96 -2.80
N PRO A 96 2.56 9.53 -3.11
CA PRO A 96 3.83 8.89 -2.82
C PRO A 96 4.30 9.09 -1.37
N PHE A 97 3.51 9.72 -0.50
CA PHE A 97 3.93 10.02 0.87
C PHE A 97 3.25 9.15 1.93
N LEU A 98 3.99 8.86 2.99
CA LEU A 98 3.53 8.25 4.24
C LEU A 98 3.79 9.22 5.39
N LEU A 99 2.88 9.25 6.34
CA LEU A 99 3.08 9.91 7.63
C LEU A 99 3.12 8.84 8.71
N SER A 100 4.13 8.89 9.57
CA SER A 100 4.15 8.08 10.79
C SER A 100 3.00 8.50 11.73
N PRO A 101 2.50 7.60 12.60
CA PRO A 101 1.54 7.99 13.62
C PRO A 101 2.04 9.19 14.44
N LEU A 102 1.14 10.06 14.88
CA LEU A 102 1.52 11.19 15.72
C LEU A 102 2.05 10.68 17.06
N VAL A 103 3.30 11.02 17.37
CA VAL A 103 3.93 10.67 18.65
C VAL A 103 3.95 11.90 19.55
N LYS A 104 3.52 11.74 20.80
CA LYS A 104 3.70 12.78 21.83
C LYS A 104 5.17 12.82 22.26
N VAL A 105 5.89 13.87 21.88
CA VAL A 105 7.33 14.03 22.16
C VAL A 105 7.60 14.89 23.39
N ALA A 106 6.64 15.72 23.80
CA ALA A 106 6.75 16.53 25.01
C ALA A 106 5.37 16.69 25.66
N ASP A 107 5.35 16.76 26.98
CA ASP A 107 4.15 17.05 27.75
C ASP A 107 4.52 17.99 28.90
N ASN A 108 4.11 19.25 28.77
CA ASN A 108 4.34 20.28 29.76
C ASN A 108 3.03 20.51 30.53
N THR A 109 2.88 19.77 31.62
CA THR A 109 1.67 19.81 32.46
C THR A 109 1.51 21.13 33.20
N SER A 110 2.59 21.85 33.52
CA SER A 110 2.51 23.14 34.21
C SER A 110 1.97 24.27 33.32
N VAL A 111 2.21 24.19 32.01
CA VAL A 111 1.67 25.13 31.01
C VAL A 111 0.44 24.55 30.28
N GLY A 112 0.08 23.29 30.57
CA GLY A 112 -1.06 22.62 29.95
C GLY A 112 -0.89 22.38 28.45
N SER A 113 0.32 22.04 27.99
CA SER A 113 0.66 21.82 26.58
C SER A 113 1.23 20.44 26.31
N SER A 114 0.95 19.87 25.14
CA SER A 114 1.61 18.66 24.66
C SER A 114 2.06 18.86 23.21
N THR A 115 3.28 18.42 22.89
CA THR A 115 3.85 18.51 21.54
C THR A 115 3.78 17.16 20.85
N TYR A 116 3.31 17.17 19.61
CA TYR A 116 3.17 15.98 18.78
C TYR A 116 3.98 16.14 17.51
N CYS A 117 4.58 15.05 17.06
CA CYS A 117 5.34 15.01 15.81
C CYS A 117 4.92 13.83 14.93
N THR A 118 4.99 14.02 13.63
CA THR A 118 4.93 12.97 12.60
C THR A 118 6.11 13.13 11.65
N THR A 119 6.55 12.04 11.06
CA THR A 119 7.66 12.00 10.10
C THR A 119 7.12 11.58 8.74
N VAL A 120 7.54 12.30 7.70
CA VAL A 120 7.21 11.97 6.32
C VAL A 120 8.17 10.90 5.81
N SER A 121 7.65 9.97 5.02
CA SER A 121 8.48 9.05 4.25
C SER A 121 7.97 8.87 2.83
N LEU A 122 8.87 8.70 1.86
CA LEU A 122 8.50 8.36 0.50
C LEU A 122 8.11 6.88 0.39
N ARG A 123 6.98 6.62 -0.27
CA ARG A 123 6.56 5.27 -0.67
C ARG A 123 7.46 4.80 -1.79
N PRO A 124 8.04 3.59 -1.67
CA PRO A 124 8.69 2.97 -2.81
C PRO A 124 7.71 2.83 -3.98
N VAL A 125 8.18 3.07 -5.21
CA VAL A 125 7.36 3.04 -6.44
C VAL A 125 6.55 1.75 -6.57
N TRP A 126 7.09 0.61 -6.15
CA TRP A 126 6.40 -0.68 -6.18
C TRP A 126 5.21 -0.81 -5.20
N GLN A 127 5.14 0.03 -4.17
CA GLN A 127 4.02 0.09 -3.21
C GLN A 127 2.93 1.08 -3.62
N TRP A 128 3.10 1.77 -4.75
CA TRP A 128 2.12 2.72 -5.27
C TRP A 128 0.82 2.02 -5.70
N SER A 129 0.91 0.77 -6.17
CA SER A 129 -0.25 -0.10 -6.48
C SER A 129 -1.22 -0.30 -5.31
N GLY A 130 -0.71 -0.40 -4.08
CA GLY A 130 -1.52 -0.47 -2.85
C GLY A 130 -2.12 0.87 -2.40
N ALA A 131 -1.69 1.98 -3.00
CA ALA A 131 -2.25 3.32 -2.78
C ALA A 131 -3.23 3.76 -3.88
N GLY A 132 -3.54 2.88 -4.84
CA GLY A 132 -4.40 3.18 -5.99
C GLY A 132 -3.66 3.78 -7.20
N CYS A 133 -2.33 3.77 -7.21
CA CYS A 133 -1.51 4.26 -8.31
C CYS A 133 -1.09 3.14 -9.26
N ARG A 134 -0.87 3.41 -10.56
CA ARG A 134 -0.18 2.47 -11.46
C ARG A 134 1.08 3.11 -12.05
N GLU A 135 2.11 2.29 -12.26
CA GLU A 135 3.44 2.67 -12.77
C GLU A 135 3.42 3.34 -14.15
N PHE A 136 2.37 3.10 -14.95
CA PHE A 136 2.19 3.72 -16.28
C PHE A 136 1.65 5.17 -16.26
N ASP A 137 1.20 5.65 -15.10
CA ASP A 137 0.72 7.03 -14.91
C ASP A 137 1.86 7.89 -14.33
N GLY A 138 2.85 8.21 -15.17
CA GLY A 138 3.91 9.15 -14.81
C GLY A 138 3.40 10.56 -14.41
N PRO A 139 4.30 11.49 -14.04
CA PRO A 139 3.93 12.84 -13.62
C PRO A 139 3.08 13.56 -14.68
N GLY A 140 1.80 13.82 -14.41
CA GLY A 140 0.92 14.53 -15.36
C GLY A 140 -0.57 14.50 -15.02
N ARG A 141 -1.34 15.41 -15.64
CA ARG A 141 -2.80 15.51 -15.50
C ARG A 141 -3.49 14.20 -15.90
N GLY A 142 -4.44 13.75 -15.08
CA GLY A 142 -5.23 12.54 -15.34
C GLY A 142 -4.66 11.25 -14.76
N SER A 143 -3.54 11.31 -14.02
CA SER A 143 -2.99 10.19 -13.27
C SER A 143 -3.86 9.88 -12.04
N THR A 144 -4.06 8.59 -11.75
CA THR A 144 -4.77 8.14 -10.52
C THR A 144 -3.99 8.40 -9.24
N CYS A 145 -2.69 8.74 -9.37
CA CYS A 145 -1.88 9.20 -8.27
C CYS A 145 -1.29 10.56 -8.56
N CYS A 146 -1.53 11.45 -7.62
CA CYS A 146 -0.98 12.78 -7.69
C CYS A 146 0.55 12.69 -7.64
N ASN A 147 1.21 13.33 -8.61
CA ASN A 147 2.66 13.45 -8.65
C ASN A 147 3.22 14.18 -7.41
N MET A 148 2.36 14.95 -6.72
CA MET A 148 2.54 15.64 -5.43
C MET A 148 3.97 16.09 -5.09
N ASP A 149 4.18 17.39 -5.08
CA ASP A 149 5.41 18.03 -4.58
C ASP A 149 5.45 18.23 -3.05
N PHE A 150 4.38 17.89 -2.33
CA PHE A 150 4.23 18.14 -0.88
C PHE A 150 4.27 19.64 -0.51
N THR A 151 3.71 20.53 -1.32
CA THR A 151 3.73 21.98 -1.04
C THR A 151 3.01 22.37 0.26
N LYS A 152 2.01 21.59 0.69
CA LYS A 152 1.26 21.89 1.91
C LYS A 152 0.79 20.63 2.62
N LEU A 153 0.95 20.62 3.94
CA LEU A 153 0.35 19.64 4.84
C LEU A 153 -0.71 20.34 5.70
N GLU A 154 -1.94 19.86 5.62
CA GLU A 154 -3.07 20.34 6.41
C GLU A 154 -3.49 19.25 7.40
N ILE A 155 -3.68 19.65 8.66
CA ILE A 155 -4.15 18.78 9.73
C ILE A 155 -5.48 19.30 10.23
N VAL A 156 -6.43 18.40 10.33
CA VAL A 156 -7.82 18.68 10.68
C VAL A 156 -8.05 18.36 12.15
N ILE A 157 -8.70 19.30 12.83
CA ILE A 157 -9.05 19.22 14.25
C ILE A 157 -10.54 19.52 14.42
N VAL A 158 -11.08 19.16 15.57
CA VAL A 158 -12.46 19.54 15.93
C VAL A 158 -12.57 21.05 16.08
N GLY A 159 -13.70 21.62 15.67
CA GLY A 159 -13.89 23.06 15.56
C GLY A 159 -13.74 23.81 16.88
N GLN A 160 -14.12 23.19 18.02
CA GLN A 160 -13.92 23.79 19.34
C GLN A 160 -12.44 23.99 19.72
N CYS A 161 -11.52 23.27 19.08
CA CYS A 161 -10.08 23.36 19.32
C CYS A 161 -9.38 24.38 18.40
N ARG A 162 -10.15 25.17 17.66
CA ARG A 162 -9.59 26.25 16.84
C ARG A 162 -8.81 27.23 17.74
N GLY A 163 -7.55 27.47 17.39
CA GLY A 163 -6.66 28.33 18.17
C GLY A 163 -5.95 27.62 19.33
N SER A 164 -6.22 26.34 19.57
CA SER A 164 -5.54 25.52 20.57
C SER A 164 -4.28 24.84 20.04
N VAL A 165 -3.78 25.24 18.86
CA VAL A 165 -2.57 24.70 18.23
C VAL A 165 -1.61 25.83 17.89
N SER A 166 -0.33 25.65 18.19
CA SER A 166 0.75 26.58 17.82
C SER A 166 2.09 25.85 17.74
N GLY A 167 3.18 26.60 17.54
CA GLY A 167 4.53 26.02 17.57
C GLY A 167 4.80 25.04 16.43
N LEU A 168 4.21 25.29 15.25
CA LEU A 168 4.46 24.50 14.06
C LEU A 168 5.95 24.57 13.71
N THR A 169 6.59 23.41 13.60
CA THR A 169 7.99 23.29 13.20
C THR A 169 8.17 22.17 12.19
N ILE A 170 9.17 22.35 11.32
CA ILE A 170 9.62 21.35 10.37
C ILE A 170 11.12 21.19 10.56
N ASN A 171 11.56 19.99 10.91
CA ASN A 171 12.95 19.71 11.29
C ASN A 171 13.45 20.72 12.35
N GLY A 172 12.57 21.06 13.31
CA GLY A 172 12.84 22.03 14.38
C GLY A 172 12.78 23.51 13.97
N ARG A 173 12.67 23.84 12.67
CA ARG A 173 12.53 25.21 12.20
C ARG A 173 11.08 25.67 12.27
N LYS A 174 10.81 26.80 12.92
CA LYS A 174 9.47 27.36 13.06
C LYS A 174 8.83 27.67 11.70
N ARG A 175 7.51 27.54 11.64
CA ARG A 175 6.66 27.92 10.52
C ARG A 175 5.52 28.81 10.98
N ALA A 176 5.00 29.60 10.04
CA ALA A 176 3.83 30.41 10.30
C ALA A 176 2.65 29.51 10.68
N THR A 177 1.92 29.88 11.73
CA THR A 177 0.70 29.17 12.08
C THR A 177 -0.44 29.75 11.25
N SER A 178 -0.98 28.95 10.34
CA SER A 178 -2.18 29.30 9.57
C SER A 178 -3.31 28.37 9.99
N THR A 179 -4.44 28.94 10.42
CA THR A 179 -5.63 28.17 10.82
C THR A 179 -6.85 28.58 10.01
N ALA A 180 -7.67 27.61 9.61
CA ALA A 180 -8.94 27.84 8.93
C ALA A 180 -10.07 27.19 9.74
N GLY A 181 -11.26 27.80 9.73
CA GLY A 181 -12.44 27.28 10.41
C GLY A 181 -13.50 26.85 9.42
N TYR A 182 -14.18 25.75 9.72
CA TYR A 182 -15.24 25.15 8.88
C TYR A 182 -16.50 24.89 9.73
N PRO A 183 -17.28 25.94 10.03
CA PRO A 183 -18.42 25.86 10.95
C PRO A 183 -19.50 24.87 10.50
N SER A 184 -19.73 24.73 9.18
CA SER A 184 -20.74 23.84 8.60
C SER A 184 -20.55 22.36 8.95
N VAL A 185 -19.31 21.97 9.28
CA VAL A 185 -18.91 20.60 9.60
C VAL A 185 -18.27 20.50 10.98
N GLY A 186 -18.34 21.58 11.78
CA GLY A 186 -17.81 21.61 13.15
C GLY A 186 -16.31 21.31 13.23
N ALA A 187 -15.53 21.72 12.23
CA ALA A 187 -14.10 21.43 12.16
C ALA A 187 -13.26 22.70 12.00
N ALA A 188 -11.97 22.57 12.28
CA ALA A 188 -10.95 23.56 11.95
C ALA A 188 -9.73 22.83 11.39
N SER A 189 -8.84 23.57 10.75
CA SER A 189 -7.56 23.02 10.32
C SER A 189 -6.43 23.98 10.66
N PHE A 190 -5.22 23.42 10.72
CA PHE A 190 -3.99 24.18 10.69
C PHE A 190 -3.08 23.65 9.58
N LYS A 191 -2.28 24.55 9.02
CA LYS A 191 -1.56 24.30 7.78
C LYS A 191 -0.07 24.55 7.97
N PHE A 192 0.74 23.59 7.58
CA PHE A 192 2.14 23.81 7.25
C PHE A 192 2.20 24.26 5.80
N THR A 193 2.54 25.53 5.60
CA THR A 193 2.68 26.17 4.27
C THR A 193 4.14 26.48 3.99
N GLU A 194 4.43 26.91 2.75
CA GLU A 194 5.79 27.28 2.31
C GLU A 194 6.77 26.12 2.54
N LEU A 195 6.32 24.93 2.17
CA LEU A 195 7.14 23.73 2.14
C LEU A 195 7.98 23.80 0.86
N GLU A 196 9.02 24.65 0.85
CA GLU A 196 10.04 24.68 -0.20
C GLU A 196 10.91 23.43 -0.13
N TYR A 197 10.29 22.26 -0.27
CA TYR A 197 10.96 20.97 -0.29
C TYR A 197 10.65 20.30 -1.62
N SER A 198 11.68 19.83 -2.32
CA SER A 198 11.48 18.78 -3.31
C SER A 198 11.01 17.49 -2.61
N PRO A 199 10.31 16.59 -3.31
CA PRO A 199 9.88 15.30 -2.73
C PRO A 199 11.01 14.50 -2.07
N ALA A 200 12.25 14.63 -2.55
CA ALA A 200 13.41 13.96 -1.96
C ALA A 200 13.87 14.61 -0.64
N GLU A 201 13.66 15.92 -0.46
CA GLU A 201 14.06 16.65 0.75
C GLU A 201 13.03 16.53 1.87
N VAL A 202 11.77 16.20 1.54
CA VAL A 202 10.74 15.93 2.56
C VAL A 202 10.81 14.51 3.11
N ASP A 203 11.53 13.60 2.47
CA ASP A 203 11.74 12.24 3.00
C ASP A 203 12.53 12.30 4.32
N GLY A 204 11.95 11.77 5.39
CA GLY A 204 12.49 11.86 6.75
C GLY A 204 12.23 13.20 7.46
N ALA A 205 11.57 14.17 6.82
CA ALA A 205 11.25 15.43 7.47
C ALA A 205 10.23 15.23 8.60
N THR A 206 10.48 15.87 9.75
CA THR A 206 9.66 15.78 10.95
C THR A 206 8.84 17.05 11.13
N PHE A 207 7.52 16.89 11.17
CA PHE A 207 6.54 17.94 11.35
C PHE A 207 6.01 17.87 12.77
N CYS A 208 6.19 18.94 13.54
CA CYS A 208 5.71 19.01 14.91
C CYS A 208 4.79 20.20 15.14
N PHE A 209 3.86 20.05 16.07
CA PHE A 209 3.01 21.12 16.57
C PHE A 209 2.73 20.89 18.07
N SER A 210 2.37 21.96 18.77
CA SER A 210 1.93 21.89 20.16
C SER A 210 0.44 22.16 20.26
N ALA A 211 -0.25 21.38 21.08
CA ALA A 211 -1.63 21.58 21.45
C ALA A 211 -1.73 22.02 22.91
N PHE A 212 -2.78 22.77 23.26
CA PHE A 212 -2.90 23.44 24.57
C PHE A 212 -4.30 23.35 25.15
N GLY A 213 -4.40 23.59 26.47
CA GLY A 213 -5.66 23.69 27.18
C GLY A 213 -6.45 22.38 27.18
N SER A 214 -7.77 22.47 27.04
CA SER A 214 -8.66 21.30 26.95
C SER A 214 -8.43 20.44 25.71
N CYS A 215 -7.72 20.97 24.70
CA CYS A 215 -7.43 20.28 23.44
C CYS A 215 -6.00 19.73 23.39
N ARG A 216 -5.28 19.67 24.52
CA ARG A 216 -3.88 19.20 24.53
C ARG A 216 -3.70 17.72 24.19
N ARG A 217 -4.75 16.90 24.35
CA ARG A 217 -4.71 15.46 24.06
C ARG A 217 -5.29 15.18 22.67
N LEU A 218 -4.72 14.22 21.94
CA LEU A 218 -5.23 13.85 20.61
C LEU A 218 -6.69 13.39 20.64
N GLU A 219 -7.13 12.76 21.74
CA GLU A 219 -8.52 12.35 21.95
C GLU A 219 -9.52 13.52 21.96
N ASP A 220 -9.08 14.70 22.41
CA ASP A 220 -9.87 15.93 22.46
C ASP A 220 -9.66 16.79 21.21
N LEU A 221 -8.46 16.74 20.61
CA LEU A 221 -8.06 17.55 19.46
C LEU A 221 -8.61 16.99 18.13
N GLY A 222 -8.52 15.68 17.96
CA GLY A 222 -9.00 14.96 16.79
C GLY A 222 -10.44 14.50 16.97
N TYR A 223 -11.03 13.96 15.90
CA TYR A 223 -12.35 13.36 16.02
C TYR A 223 -12.25 12.01 16.73
N LYS A 224 -12.64 11.96 18.01
CA LYS A 224 -12.54 10.75 18.85
C LYS A 224 -11.12 10.15 18.84
N GLY A 225 -10.10 10.99 18.86
CA GLY A 225 -8.69 10.56 18.79
C GLY A 225 -8.15 10.30 17.38
N HIS A 226 -8.99 10.30 16.35
CA HIS A 226 -8.53 10.18 14.97
C HIS A 226 -8.16 11.55 14.40
N MET A 227 -6.97 11.62 13.82
CA MET A 227 -6.44 12.84 13.20
C MET A 227 -6.50 12.69 11.69
N GLN A 228 -7.17 13.62 11.01
CA GLN A 228 -7.23 13.65 9.56
C GLN A 228 -6.17 14.57 9.01
N PHE A 229 -5.54 14.12 7.93
CA PHE A 229 -4.50 14.82 7.20
C PHE A 229 -4.93 15.01 5.76
N ALA A 230 -4.42 16.07 5.15
CA ALA A 230 -4.47 16.31 3.72
C ALA A 230 -3.12 16.84 3.26
N ILE A 231 -2.56 16.23 2.22
CA ILE A 231 -1.34 16.74 1.56
C ILE A 231 -1.78 17.35 0.25
N PHE A 232 -1.16 18.45 -0.17
CA PHE A 232 -1.49 19.16 -1.40
C PHE A 232 -0.26 19.32 -2.28
N ASP A 233 -0.51 19.36 -3.59
CA ASP A 233 0.44 19.85 -4.58
C ASP A 233 0.42 21.39 -4.67
N GLU A 234 1.35 21.97 -5.42
CA GLU A 234 1.45 23.43 -5.61
C GLU A 234 0.16 24.03 -6.22
N SER A 235 -0.50 23.34 -7.15
CA SER A 235 -1.73 23.84 -7.77
C SER A 235 -2.97 23.72 -6.87
N HIS A 236 -2.87 22.97 -5.77
CA HIS A 236 -3.96 22.58 -4.89
C HIS A 236 -5.10 21.79 -5.56
N ASP A 237 -4.91 21.31 -6.79
CA ASP A 237 -5.90 20.50 -7.49
C ASP A 237 -5.89 19.04 -7.01
N CYS A 238 -4.78 18.62 -6.39
CA CYS A 238 -4.52 17.28 -5.89
C CYS A 238 -4.43 17.30 -4.36
N CYS A 239 -5.40 16.65 -3.68
CA CYS A 239 -5.49 16.66 -2.22
C CYS A 239 -5.88 15.30 -1.59
N PRO A 240 -4.98 14.30 -1.62
CA PRO A 240 -5.15 13.05 -0.88
C PRO A 240 -5.48 13.30 0.60
N THR A 241 -6.60 12.73 1.07
CA THR A 241 -7.02 12.81 2.48
C THR A 241 -7.00 11.44 3.13
N PHE A 242 -6.52 11.37 4.38
CA PHE A 242 -6.40 10.11 5.10
C PHE A 242 -6.41 10.33 6.62
N TRP A 243 -6.72 9.26 7.35
CA TRP A 243 -6.69 9.23 8.81
C TRP A 243 -5.38 8.62 9.31
N LEU A 244 -4.83 9.18 10.38
CA LEU A 244 -3.90 8.49 11.26
C LEU A 244 -4.61 8.19 12.58
N ALA A 245 -4.39 6.97 13.09
CA ALA A 245 -4.87 6.50 14.38
C ALA A 245 -3.74 6.50 15.40
#